data_AF-A0A0P7Z2Q5-F1
#
_entry.id   AF-A0A0P7Z2Q5-F1
#
_cell.length_a   1.000
_cell.length_b   1.000
_cell.length_c   1.000
_cell.angle_alpha   90.00
_cell.angle_beta   90.00
_cell.angle_gamma   90.00
#
_symmetry.space_group_name_H-M   'P 1'
#
loop_
_entity.id
_entity.type
_entity.pdbx_description
1 polymer ?
#
loop_
_entity_poly.entity_id
_entity_poly.type
_entity_poly.pdbx_seq_one_letter_code
_entity_poly.pdbx_strand_id
1 'polypeptide(L)' 'YATIIAAGSDGQGAQRQIDRIATGWRLKRVAEPMIVGFTAQTPEAIAAPKQVPDKVLKQCKELGMSLAEGLRLGII' A
#
# COMPACT_ATOMS: atom_id res chain seq x y z
N TYR A 1 7.34 2.38 9.02
CA TYR A 1 6.04 1.98 8.45
C TYR A 1 6.11 2.00 6.92
N ALA A 2 5.35 1.10 6.31
CA ALA A 2 5.17 0.97 4.87
C ALA A 2 3.67 0.83 4.59
N THR A 3 3.25 1.11 3.37
CA THR A 3 1.83 1.11 2.98
C THR A 3 1.62 0.43 1.64
N ILE A 4 0.55 -0.35 1.55
CA ILE A 4 0.05 -0.96 0.31
C ILE A 4 -1.44 -0.64 0.24
N ILE A 5 -1.88 -0.01 -0.85
CA ILE A 5 -3.25 0.47 -1.02
C ILE A 5 -3.80 -0.05 -2.34
N ALA A 6 -4.88 -0.84 -2.28
CA ALA A 6 -5.72 -1.15 -3.42
C ALA A 6 -6.74 0.00 -3.59
N ALA A 7 -6.71 0.69 -4.73
CA ALA A 7 -7.55 1.85 -5.02
C ALA A 7 -8.39 1.62 -6.28
N GLY A 8 -9.61 2.18 -6.30
CA GLY A 8 -10.44 2.17 -7.51
C GLY A 8 -9.82 3.02 -8.62
N SER A 9 -9.60 4.30 -8.35
CA SER A 9 -9.09 5.28 -9.32
C SER A 9 -7.91 6.09 -8.78
N ASP A 10 -7.99 6.53 -7.53
CA ASP A 10 -6.93 7.27 -6.84
C ASP A 10 -6.78 6.78 -5.39
N GLY A 11 -5.54 6.55 -4.96
CA GLY A 11 -5.20 6.13 -3.59
C GLY A 11 -4.48 7.21 -2.77
N GLN A 12 -4.17 8.37 -3.38
CA GLN A 12 -3.35 9.40 -2.76
C GLN A 12 -4.02 10.01 -1.51
N GLY A 13 -5.34 10.15 -1.52
CA GLY A 13 -6.10 10.62 -0.35
C GLY A 13 -5.93 9.68 0.86
N ALA A 14 -6.06 8.37 0.65
CA ALA A 14 -5.84 7.37 1.69
C ALA A 14 -4.39 7.40 2.19
N GLN A 15 -3.42 7.54 1.28
CA GLN A 15 -2.01 7.64 1.64
C GLN A 15 -1.73 8.85 2.54
N ARG A 16 -2.23 10.05 2.18
CA ARG A 16 -2.07 11.27 2.99
C ARG A 16 -2.69 11.12 4.38
N GLN A 17 -3.82 10.45 4.51
CA GLN A 17 -4.45 10.20 5.80
C GLN A 17 -3.62 9.26 6.68
N ILE A 18 -3.07 8.19 6.09
CA ILE A 18 -2.16 7.30 6.81
C ILE A 18 -0.89 8.05 7.24
N ASP A 19 -0.33 8.89 6.37
CA ASP A 19 0.86 9.69 6.68
C ASP A 19 0.62 10.61 7.88
N ARG A 20 -0.54 11.27 7.93
CA ARG A 20 -0.93 12.12 9.05
C ARG A 20 -1.02 11.34 10.37
N ILE A 21 -1.63 10.16 10.35
CA ILE A 21 -1.73 9.29 11.53
C ILE A 21 -0.32 8.82 11.95
N ALA A 22 0.44 8.25 11.03
CA ALA A 22 1.78 7.72 11.30
C ALA A 22 2.75 8.79 11.84
N THR A 23 2.63 10.02 11.34
CA THR A 23 3.39 11.18 11.83
C THR A 23 3.05 11.49 13.29
N GLY A 24 1.77 11.45 13.68
CA GLY A 24 1.33 11.63 15.07
C GLY A 24 1.93 10.58 16.02
N TRP A 25 2.21 9.38 15.51
CA TRP A 25 2.85 8.28 16.23
C TRP A 25 4.38 8.28 16.12
N ARG A 26 4.96 9.28 15.44
CA ARG A 26 6.42 9.40 15.19
C ARG A 26 7.00 8.18 14.45
N LEU A 27 6.20 7.48 13.67
CA LEU A 27 6.68 6.36 12.87
C LEU A 27 7.52 6.89 11.70
N LYS A 28 8.70 6.29 11.49
CA LYS A 28 9.54 6.57 10.32
C LYS A 28 9.00 5.84 9.09
N ARG A 29 8.87 6.51 7.94
CA ARG A 29 8.61 5.84 6.66
C ARG A 29 9.85 5.07 6.21
N VAL A 30 9.69 3.81 5.85
CA VAL A 30 10.81 2.91 5.49
C VAL A 30 10.74 2.38 4.06
N ALA A 31 9.64 2.67 3.36
CA ALA A 31 9.44 2.34 1.96
C ALA A 31 8.50 3.36 1.31
N GLU A 32 8.67 3.54 0.01
CA GLU A 32 7.75 4.33 -0.81
C GLU A 32 6.32 3.74 -0.76
N PRO A 33 5.27 4.59 -0.77
CA PRO A 33 3.90 4.12 -0.87
C PRO A 33 3.67 3.23 -2.10
N MET A 34 3.05 2.07 -1.90
CA MET A 34 2.58 1.23 -3.00
C MET A 34 1.07 1.45 -3.19
N ILE A 35 0.68 2.11 -4.28
CA ILE A 35 -0.72 2.33 -4.64
C ILE A 35 -1.02 1.58 -5.93
N VAL A 36 -2.04 0.72 -5.89
CA VAL A 36 -2.45 -0.14 -6.99
C VAL A 36 -3.86 0.26 -7.42
N GLY A 37 -3.96 0.89 -8.57
CA GLY A 37 -5.24 1.27 -9.17
C GLY A 37 -5.87 0.12 -9.95
N PHE A 38 -7.18 -0.08 -9.78
CA PHE A 38 -8.00 -0.96 -10.61
C PHE A 38 -8.59 -0.25 -11.84
N THR A 39 -8.39 1.06 -11.96
CA THR A 39 -8.90 1.91 -13.04
C THR A 39 -10.40 1.72 -13.29
N ALA A 40 -11.16 1.55 -12.20
CA ALA A 40 -12.61 1.34 -12.28
C ALA A 40 -13.32 2.68 -12.50
N GLN A 41 -13.74 2.97 -13.73
CA GLN A 41 -14.34 4.27 -14.11
C GLN A 41 -15.87 4.22 -14.30
N THR A 42 -16.46 3.05 -14.50
CA THR A 42 -17.93 2.89 -14.65
C THR A 42 -18.56 2.33 -13.38
N PRO A 43 -19.86 2.56 -13.13
CA PRO A 43 -20.56 1.96 -11.99
C PRO A 43 -20.41 0.44 -11.92
N GLU A 44 -20.47 -0.24 -13.06
CA GLU A 44 -20.33 -1.70 -13.15
C GLU A 44 -18.91 -2.12 -12.79
N ALA A 45 -17.89 -1.41 -13.30
CA ALA A 45 -16.49 -1.67 -12.95
C ALA A 45 -16.20 -1.38 -11.47
N ILE A 46 -16.86 -0.39 -10.87
CA ILE A 46 -16.77 -0.05 -9.44
C ILE A 46 -17.46 -1.11 -8.57
N ALA A 47 -18.56 -1.70 -9.03
CA ALA A 47 -19.27 -2.75 -8.31
C ALA A 47 -18.66 -4.16 -8.49
N ALA A 48 -17.96 -4.40 -9.60
CA ALA A 48 -17.37 -5.72 -9.91
C ALA A 48 -16.37 -6.19 -8.84
N PRO A 49 -16.21 -7.50 -8.59
CA PRO A 49 -15.14 -8.00 -7.73
C PRO A 49 -13.76 -7.59 -8.23
N LYS A 50 -12.87 -7.20 -7.30
CA LYS A 50 -11.49 -6.78 -7.62
C LYS A 50 -10.56 -7.96 -7.41
N GLN A 51 -9.76 -8.28 -8.43
CA GLN A 51 -8.71 -9.30 -8.31
C GLN A 51 -7.34 -8.65 -8.51
N VAL A 52 -6.56 -8.61 -7.43
CA VAL A 52 -5.21 -8.06 -7.46
C VAL A 52 -4.34 -8.93 -8.38
N PRO A 53 -3.63 -8.37 -9.38
CA PRO A 53 -2.78 -9.15 -10.26
C PRO A 53 -1.66 -9.88 -9.50
N ASP A 54 -1.29 -11.09 -9.92
CA ASP A 54 -0.23 -11.88 -9.26
C ASP A 54 1.10 -11.15 -9.15
N LYS A 55 1.45 -10.34 -10.16
CA LYS A 55 2.64 -9.48 -10.11
C LYS A 55 2.60 -8.51 -8.93
N VAL A 56 1.44 -7.92 -8.68
CA VAL A 56 1.24 -7.00 -7.55
C VAL A 56 1.29 -7.77 -6.24
N LEU A 57 0.64 -8.94 -6.16
CA LEU A 57 0.71 -9.80 -4.97
C LEU A 57 2.15 -10.20 -4.62
N LYS A 58 2.98 -10.48 -5.64
CA LYS A 58 4.40 -10.75 -5.47
C LYS A 58 5.14 -9.54 -4.88
N GLN A 59 4.92 -8.35 -5.42
CA GLN A 59 5.51 -7.10 -4.88
C GLN A 59 5.09 -6.85 -3.42
N CYS A 60 3.82 -7.12 -3.07
CA CYS A 60 3.35 -7.01 -1.69
C CYS A 60 4.11 -7.95 -0.75
N LYS A 61 4.33 -9.20 -1.17
CA LYS A 61 5.12 -10.19 -0.41
C LYS A 61 6.56 -9.74 -0.25
N GLU A 62 7.19 -9.25 -1.31
CA GLU A 62 8.57 -8.74 -1.30
C GLU A 62 8.74 -7.57 -0.34
N LEU A 63 7.82 -6.61 -0.35
CA LEU A 63 7.82 -5.48 0.58
C LEU A 63 7.66 -5.96 2.03
N GLY A 64 6.72 -6.87 2.28
CA GLY A 64 6.51 -7.45 3.61
C GLY A 64 7.72 -8.21 4.14
N MET A 65 8.36 -9.01 3.29
CA MET A 65 9.60 -9.73 3.64
C MET A 65 10.74 -8.76 3.96
N SER A 66 10.91 -7.71 3.16
CA SER A 66 11.94 -6.69 3.37
C SER A 66 11.72 -5.93 4.68
N LEU A 67 10.46 -5.62 5.01
CA LEU A 67 10.07 -4.99 6.27
C LEU A 67 10.37 -5.89 7.47
N ALA A 68 9.98 -7.17 7.40
CA ALA A 68 10.22 -8.14 8.47
C ALA A 68 11.72 -8.35 8.71
N GLU A 69 12.51 -8.47 7.64
CA GLU A 69 13.95 -8.67 7.73
C GLU A 69 14.67 -7.43 8.26
N GLY A 70 14.27 -6.23 7.82
CA GLY A 70 14.83 -4.98 8.33
C GLY A 70 14.58 -4.81 9.83
N LEU A 71 13.38 -5.17 10.32
CA LEU A 71 13.07 -5.18 11.75
C LEU A 71 13.92 -6.21 12.51
N ARG A 72 14.07 -7.42 11.96
CA ARG A 72 14.90 -8.49 12.56
C ARG A 72 16.36 -8.07 12.71
N LEU A 73 16.88 -7.33 11.74
CA LEU A 73 18.26 -6.82 11.74
C LEU A 73 18.44 -5.52 12.55
N GLY A 74 17.36 -4.90 13.03
CA GLY A 74 17.41 -3.62 13.75
C GLY A 74 17.79 -2.42 12.88
N ILE A 75 17.57 -2.51 11.57
CA ILE A 75 17.90 -1.46 10.60
C ILE A 75 16.79 -0.40 10.51
N ILE A 76 15.54 -0.82 10.79
CA ILE A 76 14.33 0.00 10.67
C ILE A 76 13.39 -0.18 11.86
#